data_AF-A0AAP0S338-F1
#
_entry.id   AF-A0AAP0S338-F1
#
_cell.length_a   1.000
_cell.length_b   1.000
_cell.length_c   1.000
_cell.angle_alpha   90.00
_cell.angle_beta   90.00
_cell.angle_gamma   90.00
#
_symmetry.space_group_name_H-M   'P 1'
#
loop_
_entity.id
_entity.type
_entity.pdbx_description
1 polymer ?
#
loop_
_entity_poly.entity_id
_entity_poly.type
_entity_poly.pdbx_seq_one_letter_code
_entity_poly.pdbx_strand_id
1 'polypeptide(L)'
;MKISGKVLVFVFNLHLVATLIHGANKNENERKGISINTFSPRKHMYSLTNGAHAANGTDTFGNISACDSGTLSEKKVKGKLVYCLGNSGQDYTIDELGGAGTIIGLDEETDVAFPFLIPGTFVSPKDGKKIDQYINSTNSYIRFLCKEGYNSTTIALLTGGKHRYSCSNFKPAQGTDGLNYPSMHIQHKNPNSSISAVFYRTVTHVGHGSKSVFKATVTSPKGLYVKVIPDTLSFHRLYQKKSFKVVLKGSSSLGGTRILSALLEWSNSRHSVKSPILVYRPST
;
A
#
# COMPACT_ATOMS: atom_id res chain seq x y z
N MET A 1 21.45 -31.52 -13.97
CA MET A 1 21.15 -32.33 -12.78
C MET A 1 19.94 -31.72 -12.08
N LYS A 2 18.83 -32.46 -12.00
CA LYS A 2 17.62 -32.10 -11.23
C LYS A 2 17.98 -32.04 -9.75
N ILE A 3 17.63 -30.95 -9.06
CA ILE A 3 17.34 -31.01 -7.63
C ILE A 3 15.98 -30.35 -7.42
N SER A 4 15.03 -31.22 -7.08
CA SER A 4 13.72 -30.91 -6.55
C SER A 4 13.87 -30.54 -5.07
N GLY A 5 13.25 -29.46 -4.63
CA GLY A 5 13.18 -29.08 -3.23
C GLY A 5 12.10 -28.04 -3.01
N LYS A 6 10.94 -28.47 -2.50
CA LYS A 6 9.86 -27.61 -2.03
C LYS A 6 10.35 -26.85 -0.81
N VAL A 7 10.22 -25.51 -0.76
CA VAL A 7 10.11 -24.78 0.51
C VAL A 7 9.03 -23.70 0.39
N LEU A 8 8.03 -23.89 1.25
CA LEU A 8 6.94 -23.02 1.61
C LEU A 8 7.46 -21.95 2.57
N VAL A 9 7.29 -20.66 2.27
CA VAL A 9 7.24 -19.62 3.31
C VAL A 9 6.17 -18.60 2.93
N PHE A 10 4.97 -18.81 3.48
CA PHE A 10 4.07 -17.72 3.82
C PHE A 10 4.32 -17.41 5.30
N VAL A 11 4.26 -16.12 5.70
CA VAL A 11 3.26 -15.61 6.66
C VAL A 11 3.63 -14.18 7.14
N PHE A 12 2.78 -13.22 6.73
CA PHE A 12 2.28 -12.01 7.43
C PHE A 12 3.30 -11.08 8.12
N ASN A 13 3.50 -9.83 7.69
CA ASN A 13 2.52 -8.73 7.76
C ASN A 13 2.82 -7.66 6.68
N LEU A 14 3.27 -8.11 5.51
CA LEU A 14 3.68 -7.30 4.36
C LEU A 14 2.55 -7.12 3.33
N HIS A 15 1.29 -7.06 3.76
CA HIS A 15 0.18 -6.93 2.79
C HIS A 15 -0.03 -5.49 2.27
N LEU A 16 0.71 -4.51 2.80
CA LEU A 16 0.66 -3.12 2.36
C LEU A 16 1.87 -2.68 1.48
N VAL A 17 2.98 -3.43 1.49
CA VAL A 17 4.18 -3.09 0.69
C VAL A 17 4.36 -4.05 -0.49
N ALA A 18 4.04 -5.34 -0.35
CA ALA A 18 4.16 -6.28 -1.49
C ALA A 18 3.09 -6.06 -2.57
N THR A 19 1.91 -5.55 -2.21
CA THR A 19 0.84 -5.26 -3.18
C THR A 19 1.11 -3.97 -3.99
N LEU A 20 2.14 -3.19 -3.64
CA LEU A 20 2.69 -2.15 -4.51
C LEU A 20 3.66 -2.71 -5.57
N ILE A 21 4.11 -3.97 -5.45
CA ILE A 21 5.20 -4.51 -6.28
C ILE A 21 4.83 -5.75 -7.12
N HIS A 22 3.86 -6.61 -6.77
CA HIS A 22 3.58 -7.79 -7.63
C HIS A 22 2.10 -8.11 -7.86
N GLY A 23 1.61 -7.77 -9.06
CA GLY A 23 0.67 -8.61 -9.80
C GLY A 23 1.42 -9.83 -10.36
N ALA A 24 0.90 -11.03 -10.12
CA ALA A 24 1.56 -12.26 -10.50
C ALA A 24 1.54 -12.48 -12.02
N ASN A 25 2.71 -12.66 -12.65
CA ASN A 25 2.79 -13.50 -13.84
C ASN A 25 3.95 -14.49 -13.71
N LYS A 26 3.65 -15.76 -13.98
CA LYS A 26 4.64 -16.85 -14.07
C LYS A 26 5.33 -16.74 -15.42
N ASN A 27 6.55 -16.23 -15.39
CA ASN A 27 7.75 -16.56 -16.20
C ASN A 27 8.62 -15.29 -16.27
N GLU A 28 9.74 -15.32 -15.53
CA GLU A 28 10.91 -14.40 -15.55
C GLU A 28 10.57 -12.89 -15.47
N ASN A 29 10.65 -12.19 -14.33
CA ASN A 29 11.75 -12.09 -13.38
C ASN A 29 11.21 -11.77 -11.98
N GLU A 30 11.58 -12.59 -11.01
CA GLU A 30 11.43 -12.35 -9.58
C GLU A 30 12.18 -11.05 -9.21
N ARG A 31 11.48 -9.96 -8.88
CA ARG A 31 12.13 -8.68 -8.56
C ARG A 31 12.50 -8.65 -7.09
N LYS A 32 13.81 -8.80 -6.85
CA LYS A 32 14.47 -8.90 -5.56
C LYS A 32 14.62 -7.50 -4.94
N GLY A 33 13.97 -7.26 -3.80
CA GLY A 33 14.51 -6.31 -2.83
C GLY A 33 15.69 -6.97 -2.13
N ILE A 34 16.77 -6.23 -1.93
CA ILE A 34 18.02 -6.79 -1.40
C ILE A 34 18.08 -6.47 0.09
N SER A 35 17.52 -7.32 0.94
CA SER A 35 17.61 -7.14 2.40
C SER A 35 17.66 -8.49 3.09
N ILE A 36 18.53 -8.59 4.10
CA ILE A 36 18.61 -9.73 5.01
C ILE A 36 17.72 -9.39 6.21
N ASN A 37 16.49 -9.92 6.24
CA ASN A 37 15.58 -9.70 7.36
C ASN A 37 15.91 -10.65 8.52
N THR A 38 16.39 -10.10 9.63
CA THR A 38 16.75 -10.84 10.86
C THR A 38 15.69 -10.74 11.96
N PHE A 39 14.53 -10.09 11.70
CA PHE A 39 13.52 -9.78 12.72
C PHE A 39 12.30 -10.70 12.68
N SER A 40 11.79 -11.05 13.87
CA SER A 40 10.55 -11.83 14.03
C SER A 40 9.30 -10.93 13.93
N PRO A 41 8.32 -11.22 13.04
CA PRO A 41 7.15 -10.37 12.86
C PRO A 41 6.25 -10.29 14.10
N ARG A 42 5.86 -9.08 14.50
CA ARG A 42 4.80 -8.84 15.49
C ARG A 42 3.49 -8.46 14.78
N LYS A 43 2.32 -8.89 15.31
CA LYS A 43 0.98 -8.61 14.76
C LYS A 43 0.53 -7.16 15.05
N HIS A 44 1.24 -6.17 14.49
CA HIS A 44 0.95 -4.75 14.69
C HIS A 44 1.00 -3.98 13.35
N MET A 45 0.13 -2.98 13.17
CA MET A 45 0.14 -2.09 12.00
C MET A 45 0.90 -0.80 12.35
N TYR A 46 1.79 -0.36 11.47
CA TYR A 46 2.60 0.84 11.67
C TYR A 46 2.17 1.95 10.71
N SER A 47 2.19 3.20 11.20
CA SER A 47 1.99 4.38 10.34
C SER A 47 3.21 4.63 9.46
N LEU A 48 3.02 5.19 8.25
CA LEU A 48 4.10 5.49 7.30
C LEU A 48 4.36 7.00 7.24
N THR A 49 5.64 7.41 7.17
CA THR A 49 6.06 8.80 6.95
C THR A 49 7.34 8.83 6.08
N ASN A 50 7.77 9.99 5.59
CA ASN A 50 9.06 10.16 4.90
C ASN A 50 9.93 11.19 5.64
N GLY A 51 11.23 11.24 5.32
CA GLY A 51 12.16 12.20 5.91
C GLY A 51 11.64 13.64 5.89
N ALA A 52 11.10 14.11 4.76
CA ALA A 52 10.54 15.46 4.61
C ALA A 52 9.38 15.78 5.58
N HIS A 53 8.48 14.82 5.80
CA HIS A 53 7.38 14.96 6.76
C HIS A 53 7.85 14.82 8.21
N ALA A 54 8.90 14.03 8.45
CA ALA A 54 9.49 13.82 9.76
C ALA A 54 10.49 14.92 10.19
N ALA A 55 10.78 15.91 9.34
CA ALA A 55 11.76 16.98 9.60
C ALA A 55 11.62 17.69 10.97
N ASN A 56 12.75 18.02 11.58
CA ASN A 56 12.91 18.68 12.88
C ASN A 56 12.96 20.22 12.84
N GLY A 57 12.59 20.85 11.71
CA GLY A 57 12.66 22.30 11.53
C GLY A 57 13.17 22.67 10.13
N THR A 58 13.55 23.94 9.92
CA THR A 58 14.11 24.45 8.66
C THR A 58 15.64 24.58 8.67
N ASP A 59 16.28 24.69 9.85
CA ASP A 59 17.73 24.86 10.00
C ASP A 59 18.39 23.61 10.58
N THR A 60 18.43 22.53 9.79
CA THR A 60 19.17 21.30 10.15
C THR A 60 20.29 21.06 9.15
N PHE A 61 21.51 20.87 9.65
CA PHE A 61 22.65 20.45 8.83
C PHE A 61 22.43 18.99 8.39
N GLY A 62 22.24 18.75 7.09
CA GLY A 62 22.00 17.40 6.53
C GLY A 62 20.82 17.31 5.56
N ASN A 63 20.70 16.20 4.86
CA ASN A 63 19.62 15.91 3.92
C ASN A 63 18.44 15.26 4.64
N ILE A 64 17.38 16.05 4.83
CA ILE A 64 16.13 15.64 5.47
C ILE A 64 15.50 14.42 4.76
N SER A 65 15.51 14.39 3.42
CA SER A 65 14.93 13.27 2.65
C SER A 65 15.76 12.00 2.80
N ALA A 66 17.06 12.14 3.07
CA ALA A 66 17.94 11.02 3.37
C ALA A 66 17.84 10.54 4.82
N CYS A 67 17.02 11.18 5.66
CA CYS A 67 16.91 10.86 7.08
C CYS A 67 18.26 10.97 7.81
N ASP A 68 19.07 11.96 7.44
CA ASP A 68 20.36 12.19 8.07
C ASP A 68 20.19 12.51 9.57
N SER A 69 21.19 12.14 10.37
CA SER A 69 21.18 12.38 11.82
C SER A 69 20.94 13.86 12.12
N GLY A 70 20.11 14.14 13.13
CA GLY A 70 19.71 15.50 13.53
C GLY A 70 18.66 16.16 12.63
N THR A 71 18.32 15.60 11.46
CA THR A 71 17.33 16.21 10.55
C THR A 71 15.88 15.88 10.89
N LEU A 72 15.64 14.81 11.67
CA LEU A 72 14.31 14.28 11.95
C LEU A 72 13.87 14.53 13.40
N SER A 73 12.57 14.71 13.59
CA SER A 73 11.94 14.88 14.89
C SER A 73 11.56 13.52 15.48
N GLU A 74 12.05 13.20 16.68
CA GLU A 74 11.71 11.95 17.40
C GLU A 74 10.20 11.73 17.45
N LYS A 75 9.43 12.76 17.84
CA LYS A 75 7.97 12.70 17.92
C LYS A 75 7.31 12.29 16.60
N LYS A 76 7.91 12.63 15.46
CA LYS A 76 7.38 12.33 14.13
C LYS A 76 7.80 10.96 13.62
N VAL A 77 8.90 10.40 14.12
CA VAL A 77 9.48 9.10 13.73
C VAL A 77 9.02 7.94 14.62
N LYS A 78 8.87 8.19 15.93
CA LYS A 78 8.60 7.16 16.94
C LYS A 78 7.40 6.26 16.58
N GLY A 79 7.63 4.95 16.54
CA GLY A 79 6.63 3.92 16.25
C GLY A 79 6.16 3.83 14.79
N LYS A 80 6.84 4.49 13.85
CA LYS A 80 6.45 4.53 12.43
C LYS A 80 7.44 3.81 11.52
N LEU A 81 6.96 3.41 10.35
CA LEU A 81 7.82 3.09 9.22
C LEU A 81 8.22 4.40 8.53
N VAL A 82 9.51 4.58 8.26
CA VAL A 82 10.03 5.81 7.65
C VAL A 82 10.62 5.51 6.28
N TYR A 83 10.19 6.25 5.27
CA TYR A 83 10.79 6.24 3.94
C TYR A 83 11.91 7.28 3.85
N CYS A 84 13.10 6.82 3.46
CA CYS A 84 14.31 7.61 3.34
C CYS A 84 14.94 7.40 1.95
N LEU A 85 15.69 8.37 1.46
CA LEU A 85 16.49 8.26 0.25
C LEU A 85 17.96 7.98 0.59
N GLY A 86 18.63 7.20 -0.25
CA GLY A 86 20.08 6.97 -0.14
C GLY A 86 20.44 5.50 -0.17
N ASN A 87 21.67 5.19 0.27
CA ASN A 87 22.29 3.90 0.00
C ASN A 87 22.54 3.03 1.24
N SER A 88 22.72 3.62 2.42
CA SER A 88 22.93 2.88 3.69
C SER A 88 22.93 3.81 4.90
N GLY A 89 22.69 3.27 6.11
CA GLY A 89 22.90 3.96 7.38
C GLY A 89 21.68 4.71 7.94
N GLN A 90 20.59 4.81 7.17
CA GLN A 90 19.36 5.48 7.61
C GLN A 90 18.66 4.73 8.74
N ASP A 91 18.78 3.41 8.77
CA ASP A 91 18.21 2.53 9.79
C ASP A 91 18.71 2.86 11.20
N TYR A 92 19.97 3.26 11.36
CA TYR A 92 20.52 3.74 12.63
C TYR A 92 19.75 4.98 13.14
N THR A 93 19.62 6.01 12.31
CA THR A 93 18.90 7.25 12.69
C THR A 93 17.44 6.96 13.03
N ILE A 94 16.79 6.06 12.28
CA ILE A 94 15.39 5.70 12.54
C ILE A 94 15.25 4.91 13.85
N ASP A 95 16.18 4.00 14.16
CA ASP A 95 16.20 3.24 15.41
C ASP A 95 16.40 4.15 16.63
N GLU A 96 17.37 5.07 16.55
CA GLU A 96 17.68 6.04 17.62
C GLU A 96 16.45 6.89 17.99
N LEU A 97 15.61 7.21 17.00
CA LEU A 97 14.37 7.96 17.18
C LEU A 97 13.15 7.08 17.52
N GLY A 98 13.36 5.79 17.77
CA GLY A 98 12.35 4.81 18.14
C GLY A 98 11.39 4.44 17.01
N GLY A 99 11.84 4.52 15.76
CA GLY A 99 11.09 4.10 14.59
C GLY A 99 10.86 2.59 14.55
N ALA A 100 9.77 2.17 13.92
CA ALA A 100 9.40 0.76 13.82
C ALA A 100 10.07 0.02 12.65
N GLY A 101 10.67 0.76 11.72
CA GLY A 101 11.34 0.23 10.54
C GLY A 101 11.58 1.29 9.47
N THR A 102 12.39 0.94 8.46
CA THR A 102 12.76 1.87 7.38
C THR A 102 12.57 1.28 5.99
N ILE A 103 12.21 2.12 5.03
CA ILE A 103 12.20 1.79 3.60
C ILE A 103 13.17 2.75 2.92
N ILE A 104 14.24 2.22 2.35
CA ILE A 104 15.28 3.03 1.73
C ILE A 104 15.10 2.98 0.21
N GLY A 105 14.74 4.13 -0.38
CA GLY A 105 14.76 4.32 -1.82
C GLY A 105 16.17 4.59 -2.30
N LEU A 106 16.72 3.65 -3.05
CA LEU A 106 18.05 3.78 -3.63
C LEU A 106 18.08 4.90 -4.67
N ASP A 107 19.23 5.58 -4.81
CA ASP A 107 19.47 6.56 -5.87
C ASP A 107 19.80 5.86 -7.20
N GLU A 108 20.47 4.72 -7.13
CA GLU A 108 20.81 3.86 -8.27
C GLU A 108 20.52 2.39 -7.93
N GLU A 109 20.31 1.55 -8.95
CA GLU A 109 20.15 0.11 -8.72
C GLU A 109 21.48 -0.48 -8.21
N THR A 110 21.45 -1.17 -7.09
CA THR A 110 22.61 -1.91 -6.55
C THR A 110 22.24 -3.36 -6.29
N ASP A 111 23.19 -4.28 -6.43
CA ASP A 111 23.08 -5.71 -6.13
C ASP A 111 23.63 -6.09 -4.75
N VAL A 112 24.09 -5.10 -3.97
CA VAL A 112 24.71 -5.28 -2.66
C VAL A 112 23.66 -5.27 -1.55
N ALA A 113 23.72 -6.27 -0.67
CA ALA A 113 22.85 -6.39 0.49
C ALA A 113 23.54 -5.79 1.73
N PHE A 114 22.85 -4.85 2.41
CA PHE A 114 23.27 -4.39 3.73
C PHE A 114 22.37 -4.99 4.82
N PRO A 115 22.94 -5.42 5.97
CA PRO A 115 22.14 -5.77 7.13
C PRO A 115 21.53 -4.51 7.75
N PHE A 116 20.28 -4.62 8.20
CA PHE A 116 19.57 -3.52 8.88
C PHE A 116 19.56 -3.73 10.40
N LEU A 117 19.69 -2.63 11.16
CA LEU A 117 19.55 -2.57 12.62
C LEU A 117 18.10 -2.69 13.11
N ILE A 118 17.15 -2.30 12.27
CA ILE A 118 15.70 -2.41 12.49
C ILE A 118 15.03 -3.04 11.27
N PRO A 119 13.77 -3.48 11.33
CA PRO A 119 13.08 -3.99 10.13
C PRO A 119 13.18 -3.01 8.97
N GLY A 120 13.80 -3.43 7.86
CA GLY A 120 13.99 -2.53 6.73
C GLY A 120 14.23 -3.22 5.40
N THR A 121 14.03 -2.45 4.33
CA THR A 121 14.24 -2.91 2.96
C THR A 121 14.72 -1.79 2.07
N PHE A 122 15.62 -2.13 1.16
CA PHE A 122 15.89 -1.30 -0.01
C PHE A 122 14.81 -1.51 -1.07
N VAL A 123 14.49 -0.46 -1.80
CA VAL A 123 13.64 -0.49 -2.99
C VAL A 123 14.34 0.24 -4.12
N SER A 124 14.09 -0.21 -5.35
CA SER A 124 14.62 0.44 -6.55
C SER A 124 14.26 1.93 -6.59
N PRO A 125 15.05 2.79 -7.26
CA PRO A 125 14.71 4.21 -7.42
C PRO A 125 13.29 4.42 -7.98
N LYS A 126 12.88 3.52 -8.90
CA LYS A 126 11.55 3.53 -9.53
C LYS A 126 10.42 3.24 -8.53
N ASP A 127 10.62 2.28 -7.63
CA ASP A 127 9.61 1.91 -6.65
C ASP A 127 9.62 2.87 -5.46
N GLY A 128 10.80 3.36 -5.05
CA GLY A 128 10.95 4.44 -4.08
C GLY A 128 10.15 5.69 -4.47
N LYS A 129 10.24 6.12 -5.74
CA LYS A 129 9.43 7.25 -6.24
C LYS A 129 7.92 7.03 -6.13
N LYS A 130 7.43 5.80 -6.27
CA LYS A 130 5.99 5.50 -6.08
C LYS A 130 5.59 5.56 -4.62
N ILE A 131 6.46 5.08 -3.72
CA ILE A 131 6.25 5.13 -2.26
C ILE A 131 6.24 6.58 -1.80
N ASP A 132 7.19 7.39 -2.24
CA ASP A 132 7.24 8.82 -1.94
C ASP A 132 5.99 9.55 -2.47
N GLN A 133 5.56 9.28 -3.70
CA GLN A 133 4.30 9.83 -4.25
C GLN A 133 3.06 9.41 -3.45
N TYR A 134 3.03 8.21 -2.89
CA TYR A 134 1.95 7.76 -2.03
C TYR A 134 1.94 8.52 -0.70
N ILE A 135 3.12 8.69 -0.07
CA ILE A 135 3.28 9.47 1.16
C ILE A 135 2.91 10.94 0.93
N ASN A 136 3.29 11.49 -0.23
CA ASN A 136 3.04 12.88 -0.61
C ASN A 136 1.67 13.12 -1.26
N SER A 137 0.89 12.07 -1.53
CA SER A 137 -0.51 12.13 -1.96
C SER A 137 -1.42 12.52 -0.77
N THR A 138 -1.16 13.68 -0.19
CA THR A 138 -1.86 14.25 0.97
C THR A 138 -3.35 14.33 0.72
N ASN A 139 -3.81 14.85 -0.42
CA ASN A 139 -5.25 15.06 -0.63
C ASN A 139 -6.09 13.78 -0.59
N SER A 140 -5.63 12.66 -1.15
CA SER A 140 -6.38 11.39 -1.11
C SER A 140 -6.40 10.81 0.29
N TYR A 141 -5.29 10.91 1.01
CA TYR A 141 -5.16 10.42 2.38
C TYR A 141 -5.95 11.29 3.36
N ILE A 142 -5.92 12.62 3.23
CA ILE A 142 -6.77 13.54 3.99
C ILE A 142 -8.24 13.24 3.72
N ARG A 143 -8.64 13.05 2.45
CA ARG A 143 -10.02 12.70 2.09
C ARG A 143 -10.47 11.39 2.73
N PHE A 144 -9.60 10.39 2.78
CA PHE A 144 -9.85 9.14 3.50
C PHE A 144 -10.04 9.39 5.00
N LEU A 145 -9.11 10.09 5.66
CA LEU A 145 -9.24 10.41 7.08
C LEU A 145 -10.53 11.19 7.38
N CYS A 146 -10.88 12.15 6.54
CA CYS A 146 -12.14 12.87 6.63
C CYS A 146 -13.36 11.96 6.51
N LYS A 147 -13.31 10.96 5.61
CA LYS A 147 -14.37 9.97 5.43
C LYS A 147 -14.54 9.07 6.66
N GLU A 148 -13.42 8.71 7.30
CA GLU A 148 -13.41 7.93 8.54
C GLU A 148 -13.87 8.73 9.76
N GLY A 149 -14.14 10.04 9.60
CA GLY A 149 -14.67 10.91 10.65
C GLY A 149 -13.60 11.61 11.50
N TYR A 150 -12.33 11.59 11.08
CA TYR A 150 -11.29 12.33 11.78
C TYR A 150 -11.48 13.84 11.62
N ASN A 151 -11.36 14.58 12.72
CA ASN A 151 -11.43 16.03 12.71
C ASN A 151 -10.09 16.68 12.33
N SER A 152 -10.11 17.98 12.03
CA SER A 152 -8.95 18.74 11.57
C SER A 152 -7.75 18.69 12.52
N THR A 153 -7.99 18.61 13.84
CA THR A 153 -6.93 18.54 14.86
C THR A 153 -6.23 17.18 14.80
N THR A 154 -6.98 16.08 14.76
CA THR A 154 -6.42 14.73 14.66
C THR A 154 -5.72 14.54 13.32
N ILE A 155 -6.29 15.05 12.23
CA ILE A 155 -5.65 15.00 10.91
C ILE A 155 -4.33 15.78 10.93
N ALA A 156 -4.28 16.98 11.53
CA ALA A 156 -3.05 17.75 11.67
C ALA A 156 -1.98 16.94 12.43
N LEU A 157 -2.33 16.30 13.55
CA LEU A 157 -1.41 15.44 14.29
C LEU A 157 -0.89 14.26 13.45
N LEU A 158 -1.78 13.57 12.72
CA LEU A 158 -1.43 12.43 11.87
C LEU A 158 -0.56 12.83 10.67
N THR A 159 -0.64 14.09 10.23
CA THR A 159 0.07 14.65 9.07
C THR A 159 1.29 15.49 9.46
N GLY A 160 1.73 15.41 10.73
CA GLY A 160 2.97 16.03 11.19
C GLY A 160 2.83 17.47 11.69
N GLY A 161 1.61 17.95 11.91
CA GLY A 161 1.29 19.18 12.65
C GLY A 161 1.51 20.49 11.90
N LYS A 162 2.06 20.44 10.67
CA LYS A 162 2.44 21.63 9.89
C LYS A 162 1.23 22.40 9.34
N HIS A 163 0.13 21.70 9.02
CA HIS A 163 -1.06 22.30 8.42
C HIS A 163 -2.35 21.78 9.08
N ARG A 164 -3.30 22.68 9.34
CA ARG A 164 -4.65 22.31 9.73
C ARG A 164 -5.48 22.06 8.48
N TYR A 165 -5.72 20.78 8.20
CA TYR A 165 -6.59 20.37 7.11
C TYR A 165 -8.04 20.36 7.56
N SER A 166 -8.90 21.14 6.91
CA SER A 166 -10.35 21.05 7.12
C SER A 166 -10.98 20.13 6.08
N CYS A 167 -11.78 19.16 6.52
CA CYS A 167 -12.49 18.25 5.65
C CYS A 167 -13.46 18.95 4.68
N SER A 168 -13.94 20.14 5.03
CA SER A 168 -14.73 21.01 4.14
C SER A 168 -13.99 21.42 2.86
N ASN A 169 -12.66 21.48 2.91
CA ASN A 169 -11.83 21.94 1.81
C ASN A 169 -11.56 20.85 0.77
N PHE A 170 -12.01 19.62 1.04
CA PHE A 170 -11.78 18.46 0.19
C PHE A 170 -13.09 17.91 -0.33
N LYS A 171 -13.10 17.51 -1.61
CA LYS A 171 -14.21 16.73 -2.15
C LYS A 171 -14.34 15.42 -1.36
N PRO A 172 -15.56 14.95 -1.03
CA PRO A 172 -15.73 13.66 -0.35
C PRO A 172 -15.00 12.52 -1.05
N ALA A 173 -14.38 11.62 -0.30
CA ALA A 173 -13.72 10.45 -0.88
C ALA A 173 -14.77 9.50 -1.48
N GLN A 174 -14.49 8.98 -2.68
CA GLN A 174 -15.43 8.15 -3.43
C GLN A 174 -15.35 6.68 -3.00
N GLY A 175 -16.50 6.01 -2.95
CA GLY A 175 -16.57 4.59 -2.59
C GLY A 175 -16.45 4.31 -1.11
N THR A 176 -16.41 3.03 -0.77
CA THR A 176 -16.40 2.51 0.61
C THR A 176 -15.14 2.89 1.35
N ASP A 177 -13.96 2.79 0.73
CA ASP A 177 -12.68 3.10 1.37
C ASP A 177 -12.08 4.45 0.96
N GLY A 178 -12.59 5.11 -0.09
CA GLY A 178 -12.07 6.42 -0.49
C GLY A 178 -10.67 6.42 -1.09
N LEU A 179 -10.06 5.26 -1.32
CA LEU A 179 -8.64 5.13 -1.66
C LEU A 179 -8.43 4.50 -3.04
N ASN A 180 -7.30 4.83 -3.69
CA ASN A 180 -6.83 4.10 -4.86
C ASN A 180 -5.81 3.02 -4.47
N TYR A 181 -6.26 2.04 -3.68
CA TYR A 181 -5.40 1.03 -3.06
C TYR A 181 -5.44 -0.31 -3.82
N PRO A 182 -4.33 -1.06 -3.98
CA PRO A 182 -4.31 -2.28 -4.81
C PRO A 182 -5.10 -3.47 -4.21
N SER A 183 -5.59 -3.35 -2.99
CA SER A 183 -6.55 -4.27 -2.35
C SER A 183 -7.82 -3.53 -1.91
N MET A 184 -8.87 -4.29 -1.63
CA MET A 184 -10.18 -3.78 -1.20
C MET A 184 -10.62 -4.50 0.06
N HIS A 185 -11.12 -3.76 1.05
CA HIS A 185 -11.63 -4.36 2.27
C HIS A 185 -12.88 -3.63 2.78
N ILE A 186 -13.76 -4.37 3.44
CA ILE A 186 -14.89 -3.80 4.20
C ILE A 186 -15.08 -4.58 5.50
N GLN A 187 -15.28 -3.84 6.59
CA GLN A 187 -15.78 -4.38 7.84
C GLN A 187 -17.32 -4.29 7.85
N HIS A 188 -17.98 -5.44 7.77
CA HIS A 188 -19.43 -5.54 7.82
C HIS A 188 -19.88 -5.73 9.27
N LYS A 189 -20.18 -4.61 9.95
CA LYS A 189 -20.45 -4.57 11.39
C LYS A 189 -21.85 -5.08 11.78
N ASN A 190 -22.84 -4.95 10.90
CA ASN A 190 -24.21 -5.37 11.20
C ASN A 190 -24.50 -6.73 10.54
N PRO A 191 -24.52 -7.85 11.30
CA PRO A 191 -24.72 -9.18 10.73
C PRO A 191 -26.12 -9.37 10.12
N ASN A 192 -27.08 -8.53 10.49
CA ASN A 192 -28.46 -8.62 10.03
C ASN A 192 -28.70 -7.85 8.71
N SER A 193 -27.74 -7.04 8.25
CA SER A 193 -27.85 -6.33 6.98
C SER A 193 -27.15 -7.06 5.84
N SER A 194 -27.54 -6.75 4.60
CA SER A 194 -26.82 -7.25 3.43
C SER A 194 -25.47 -6.56 3.30
N ILE A 195 -24.47 -7.28 2.78
CA ILE A 195 -23.17 -6.70 2.44
C ILE A 195 -23.38 -5.84 1.20
N SER A 196 -22.95 -4.58 1.26
CA SER A 196 -22.93 -3.66 0.12
C SER A 196 -21.70 -2.78 0.20
N ALA A 197 -20.88 -2.78 -0.84
CA ALA A 197 -19.69 -1.93 -0.94
C ALA A 197 -19.42 -1.54 -2.38
N VAL A 198 -18.83 -0.36 -2.58
CA VAL A 198 -18.38 0.10 -3.90
C VAL A 198 -16.98 0.67 -3.79
N PHE A 199 -16.01 0.07 -4.46
CA PHE A 199 -14.62 0.53 -4.50
C PHE A 199 -14.33 1.19 -5.83
N TYR A 200 -13.68 2.35 -5.82
CA TYR A 200 -13.24 3.03 -7.03
C TYR A 200 -11.73 2.89 -7.16
N ARG A 201 -11.25 2.51 -8.34
CA ARG A 201 -9.84 2.32 -8.63
C ARG A 201 -9.47 2.99 -9.93
N THR A 202 -8.23 3.47 -10.00
CA THR A 202 -7.61 4.01 -11.20
C THR A 202 -6.26 3.36 -11.38
N VAL A 203 -6.12 2.65 -12.50
CA VAL A 203 -4.89 1.98 -12.89
C VAL A 203 -4.18 2.79 -13.96
N THR A 204 -2.85 2.75 -13.94
CA THR A 204 -2.00 3.40 -14.93
C THR A 204 -1.30 2.32 -15.75
N HIS A 205 -1.36 2.39 -17.07
CA HIS A 205 -0.66 1.45 -17.93
C HIS A 205 0.85 1.72 -17.90
N VAL A 206 1.64 0.72 -17.52
CA VAL A 206 3.11 0.82 -17.39
C VAL A 206 3.85 -0.19 -18.26
N GLY A 207 3.14 -0.95 -19.10
CA GLY A 207 3.71 -1.93 -20.01
C GLY A 207 4.21 -1.30 -21.31
N HIS A 208 5.28 -1.86 -21.88
CA HIS A 208 5.81 -1.46 -23.18
C HIS A 208 4.86 -1.91 -24.30
N GLY A 209 4.45 -0.98 -25.16
CA GLY A 209 3.53 -1.23 -26.28
C GLY A 209 2.41 -0.19 -26.39
N SER A 210 1.91 0.03 -27.60
CA SER A 210 0.91 1.07 -27.88
C SER A 210 -0.53 0.61 -27.69
N LYS A 211 -0.84 -0.70 -27.63
CA LYS A 211 -2.22 -1.17 -27.41
C LYS A 211 -2.25 -2.40 -26.50
N SER A 212 -2.89 -2.26 -25.35
CA SER A 212 -3.08 -3.34 -24.38
C SER A 212 -4.53 -3.35 -23.90
N VAL A 213 -5.21 -4.49 -24.05
CA VAL A 213 -6.57 -4.69 -23.53
C VAL A 213 -6.50 -5.70 -22.40
N PHE A 214 -7.09 -5.37 -21.26
CA PHE A 214 -7.16 -6.22 -20.08
C PHE A 214 -8.63 -6.55 -19.79
N LYS A 215 -8.91 -7.81 -19.48
CA LYS A 215 -10.25 -8.27 -19.07
C LYS A 215 -10.24 -8.61 -17.58
N ALA A 216 -11.29 -8.20 -16.88
CA ALA A 216 -11.50 -8.52 -15.48
C ALA A 216 -12.09 -9.93 -15.35
N THR A 217 -11.51 -10.71 -14.45
CA THR A 217 -12.06 -11.96 -13.95
C THR A 217 -12.14 -11.88 -12.44
N VAL A 218 -13.17 -12.49 -11.86
CA VAL A 218 -13.35 -12.49 -10.41
C VAL A 218 -13.56 -13.91 -9.91
N THR A 219 -12.75 -14.29 -8.91
CA THR A 219 -12.97 -15.49 -8.11
C THR A 219 -13.63 -15.07 -6.81
N SER A 220 -14.82 -15.59 -6.50
CA SER A 220 -15.60 -15.20 -5.31
C SER A 220 -16.25 -16.43 -4.65
N PRO A 221 -16.34 -16.48 -3.31
CA PRO A 221 -16.99 -17.56 -2.59
C PRO A 221 -18.51 -17.48 -2.73
N LYS A 222 -19.20 -18.59 -2.42
CA LYS A 222 -20.67 -18.63 -2.36
C LYS A 222 -21.16 -17.58 -1.35
N GLY A 223 -22.20 -16.84 -1.74
CA GLY A 223 -22.79 -15.79 -0.90
C GLY A 223 -22.17 -14.40 -1.04
N LEU A 224 -21.07 -14.26 -1.80
CA LEU A 224 -20.48 -12.97 -2.17
C LEU A 224 -20.53 -12.78 -3.69
N TYR A 225 -21.25 -11.75 -4.12
CA TYR A 225 -21.31 -11.30 -5.50
C TYR A 225 -20.40 -10.09 -5.69
N VAL A 226 -19.56 -10.14 -6.74
CA VAL A 226 -18.60 -9.09 -7.06
C VAL A 226 -18.73 -8.75 -8.54
N LYS A 227 -19.00 -7.48 -8.84
CA LYS A 227 -19.12 -6.97 -10.22
C LYS A 227 -18.11 -5.86 -10.47
N VAL A 228 -17.40 -5.96 -11.59
CA VAL A 228 -16.41 -4.95 -12.04
C VAL A 228 -17.02 -4.16 -13.19
N ILE A 229 -16.88 -2.82 -13.17
CA ILE A 229 -17.45 -1.92 -14.18
C ILE A 229 -16.45 -0.81 -14.52
N PRO A 230 -16.03 -0.66 -15.80
CA PRO A 230 -16.19 -1.65 -16.87
C PRO A 230 -15.40 -2.93 -16.54
N ASP A 231 -15.74 -4.05 -17.19
CA ASP A 231 -15.03 -5.33 -17.05
C ASP A 231 -13.86 -5.48 -18.04
N THR A 232 -13.65 -4.47 -18.89
CA THR A 232 -12.59 -4.43 -19.89
C THR A 232 -11.93 -3.06 -19.88
N LEU A 233 -10.60 -3.02 -19.85
CA LEU A 233 -9.80 -1.79 -19.91
C LEU A 233 -8.87 -1.81 -21.11
N SER A 234 -9.06 -0.86 -22.02
CA SER A 234 -8.25 -0.68 -23.21
C SER A 234 -7.32 0.52 -23.05
N PHE A 235 -6.01 0.27 -23.16
CA PHE A 235 -4.96 1.29 -23.12
C PHE A 235 -4.33 1.44 -24.50
N HIS A 236 -4.11 2.68 -24.92
CA HIS A 236 -3.60 3.09 -26.24
C HIS A 236 -2.24 3.78 -26.19
N ARG A 237 -1.69 4.00 -24.98
CA ARG A 237 -0.36 4.58 -24.77
C ARG A 237 0.18 4.26 -23.38
N LEU A 238 1.49 4.36 -23.23
CA LEU A 238 2.16 4.29 -21.94
C LEU A 238 1.62 5.41 -21.01
N TYR A 239 1.50 5.09 -19.73
CA TYR A 239 0.99 5.97 -18.67
C TYR A 239 -0.45 6.45 -18.82
N GLN A 240 -1.21 5.88 -19.76
CA GLN A 240 -2.65 6.14 -19.80
C GLN A 240 -3.31 5.58 -18.54
N LYS A 241 -4.14 6.42 -17.92
CA LYS A 241 -4.95 6.06 -16.77
C LYS A 241 -6.34 5.62 -17.21
N LYS A 242 -6.86 4.57 -16.58
CA LYS A 242 -8.26 4.15 -16.72
C LYS A 242 -8.83 3.84 -15.35
N SER A 243 -10.09 4.20 -15.16
CA SER A 243 -10.79 4.01 -13.90
C SER A 243 -11.87 2.95 -14.03
N PHE A 244 -12.07 2.19 -12.96
CA PHE A 244 -13.12 1.20 -12.83
C PHE A 244 -13.67 1.21 -11.40
N LYS A 245 -14.83 0.58 -11.22
CA LYS A 245 -15.39 0.34 -9.89
C LYS A 245 -15.69 -1.14 -9.67
N VAL A 246 -15.58 -1.56 -8.42
CA VAL A 246 -15.91 -2.91 -7.94
C VAL A 246 -17.09 -2.80 -7.00
N VAL A 247 -18.19 -3.46 -7.35
CA VAL A 247 -19.43 -3.49 -6.57
C VAL A 247 -19.53 -4.83 -5.87
N LEU A 248 -19.58 -4.83 -4.54
CA LEU A 248 -19.84 -6.01 -3.72
C LEU A 248 -21.30 -6.04 -3.30
N LYS A 249 -21.91 -7.22 -3.38
CA LYS A 249 -23.20 -7.54 -2.78
C LYS A 249 -23.14 -8.90 -2.10
N GLY A 250 -23.75 -9.06 -0.93
CA GLY A 250 -23.81 -10.34 -0.24
C GLY A 250 -25.00 -10.44 0.70
N SER A 251 -25.42 -11.67 1.00
CA SER A 251 -26.56 -11.93 1.90
C SER A 251 -26.21 -11.64 3.36
N SER A 252 -27.22 -11.31 4.17
CA SER A 252 -27.08 -11.16 5.63
C SER A 252 -26.67 -12.47 6.29
N SER A 253 -27.27 -13.59 5.88
CA SER A 253 -26.92 -14.92 6.40
C SER A 253 -25.76 -15.56 5.62
N LEU A 254 -24.60 -15.68 6.26
CA LEU A 254 -23.42 -16.40 5.75
C LEU A 254 -23.09 -17.66 6.57
N GLY A 255 -24.06 -18.19 7.34
CA GLY A 255 -23.90 -19.43 8.11
C GLY A 255 -22.71 -19.41 9.08
N GLY A 256 -22.49 -18.29 9.78
CA GLY A 256 -21.37 -18.14 10.72
C GLY A 256 -20.02 -17.79 10.08
N THR A 257 -19.92 -17.69 8.76
CA THR A 257 -18.67 -17.31 8.07
C THR A 257 -18.29 -15.87 8.39
N ARG A 258 -17.11 -15.70 9.00
CA ARG A 258 -16.61 -14.39 9.47
C ARG A 258 -15.77 -13.65 8.44
N ILE A 259 -15.15 -14.38 7.52
CA ILE A 259 -14.27 -13.83 6.49
C ILE A 259 -14.71 -14.38 5.14
N LEU A 260 -14.95 -13.48 4.19
CA LEU A 260 -15.08 -13.83 2.78
C LEU A 260 -13.92 -13.20 2.03
N SER A 261 -13.20 -14.01 1.25
CA SER A 261 -12.09 -13.56 0.41
C SER A 261 -12.43 -13.80 -1.05
N ALA A 262 -12.34 -12.75 -1.85
CA ALA A 262 -12.46 -12.79 -3.30
C ALA A 262 -11.20 -12.21 -3.95
N LEU A 263 -11.02 -12.48 -5.23
CA LEU A 263 -9.86 -12.03 -6.01
C LEU A 263 -10.33 -11.44 -7.33
N LEU A 264 -10.01 -10.17 -7.56
CA LEU A 264 -10.10 -9.55 -8.88
C LEU A 264 -8.77 -9.74 -9.60
N GLU A 265 -8.82 -10.25 -10.83
CA GLU A 265 -7.68 -10.37 -11.72
C GLU A 265 -7.95 -9.65 -13.04
N TRP A 266 -7.10 -8.68 -13.39
CA TRP A 266 -7.03 -8.08 -14.70
C TRP A 266 -5.98 -8.83 -15.52
N SER A 267 -6.38 -9.50 -16.59
CA SER A 267 -5.47 -10.30 -17.40
C SER A 267 -5.53 -9.98 -18.89
N ASN A 268 -4.41 -10.21 -19.56
CA ASN A 268 -4.30 -10.35 -21.02
C ASN A 268 -3.35 -11.52 -21.34
N SER A 269 -2.90 -11.65 -22.59
CA SER A 269 -1.99 -12.75 -22.98
C SER A 269 -0.62 -12.73 -22.29
N ARG A 270 -0.18 -11.60 -21.72
CA ARG A 270 1.18 -11.39 -21.20
C ARG A 270 1.26 -10.89 -19.76
N HIS A 271 0.17 -10.44 -19.18
CA HIS A 271 0.17 -9.79 -17.87
C HIS A 271 -1.05 -10.22 -17.07
N SER A 272 -0.85 -10.40 -15.76
CA SER A 272 -1.91 -10.60 -14.80
C SER A 272 -1.68 -9.70 -13.59
N VAL A 273 -2.71 -8.95 -13.22
CA VAL A 273 -2.70 -7.99 -12.11
C VAL A 273 -3.82 -8.37 -11.15
N LYS A 274 -3.45 -8.70 -9.92
CA LYS A 274 -4.35 -9.28 -8.93
C LYS A 274 -4.61 -8.31 -7.78
N SER A 275 -5.88 -8.20 -7.39
CA SER A 275 -6.34 -7.35 -6.30
C SER A 275 -7.22 -8.16 -5.34
N PRO A 276 -6.72 -8.49 -4.14
CA PRO A 276 -7.51 -9.15 -3.11
C PRO A 276 -8.68 -8.29 -2.65
N ILE A 277 -9.80 -8.95 -2.36
CA ILE A 277 -11.02 -8.35 -1.81
C ILE A 277 -11.38 -9.11 -0.53
N LEU A 278 -11.54 -8.38 0.57
CA LEU A 278 -11.84 -8.96 1.88
C LEU A 278 -13.12 -8.37 2.47
N VAL A 279 -14.04 -9.23 2.90
CA VAL A 279 -15.16 -8.85 3.76
C VAL A 279 -14.94 -9.50 5.12
N TYR A 280 -14.87 -8.68 6.17
CA TYR A 280 -14.69 -9.13 7.54
C TYR A 280 -15.91 -8.79 8.39
N ARG A 281 -16.41 -9.76 9.16
CA ARG A 281 -17.44 -9.59 10.19
C ARG A 281 -16.82 -9.68 11.58
N PRO A 282 -16.75 -8.57 12.34
CA PRO A 282 -16.26 -8.59 13.72
C PRO A 282 -17.18 -9.45 14.61
N SER A 283 -16.63 -9.99 15.69
CA SER A 283 -17.46 -10.57 16.76
C SER A 283 -18.24 -9.43 17.39
N THR A 284 -19.54 -9.63 17.63
CA THR A 284 -20.25 -8.82 18.63
C THR A 284 -19.71 -9.10 20.01
#